data_AF-A0A9E4SLN7-F1
#
_entry.id   AF-A0A9E4SLN7-F1
#
_cell.length_a   1.000
_cell.length_b   1.000
_cell.length_c   1.000
_cell.angle_alpha   90.00
_cell.angle_beta   90.00
_cell.angle_gamma   90.00
#
_symmetry.space_group_name_H-M   'P 1'
#
loop_
_entity.id
_entity.type
_entity.pdbx_description
1 polymer ?
#
loop_
_entity_poly.entity_id
_entity_poly.type
_entity_poly.pdbx_seq_one_letter_code
_entity_poly.pdbx_strand_id
1 'polypeptide(L)'
;MGRISGRAELERAKVKRYDPYSYESNRTQLMWLVVALAAWTVIAVSLAFQDWSTAALLTDLRDQGLVSVPPSQSPVSAQEILAFAGREKIACNTEADVVALTQECVRLIDAQKDYSDVQNAGSIRFVLLVAALLANMFAFGSFTHRSSRNLLTLKSNDQGFSPEKGVFWFFVPVFNLFKPWQVYRELFRGSDPAVTTDDELAWKKKGRVPAIVNVWAGIFVAVFVFNPRTIGWFWNSVRETINEVVTAHQRLIIADILLAALGVAAIIVVIELHRRQEARHALVGNITITPPRPVDPLEEALKEGIRRKELENRKSRSG
;
A
#
# COMPACT_ATOMS: atom_id res chain seq x y z
N MET A 1 1.02 -33.30 30.97
CA MET A 1 0.56 -32.44 29.86
C MET A 1 0.91 -30.99 30.20
N GLY A 2 1.99 -30.47 29.60
CA GLY A 2 2.56 -29.16 29.94
C GLY A 2 1.72 -28.02 29.36
N ARG A 3 1.36 -27.04 30.19
CA ARG A 3 0.75 -25.77 29.77
C ARG A 3 1.71 -25.07 28.81
N ILE A 4 1.30 -24.94 27.54
CA ILE A 4 2.02 -24.20 26.51
C ILE A 4 1.94 -22.72 26.89
N SER A 5 3.00 -22.22 27.52
CA SER A 5 3.12 -20.83 27.95
C SER A 5 3.55 -19.96 26.77
N GLY A 6 2.59 -19.29 26.12
CA GLY A 6 2.89 -18.33 25.04
C GLY A 6 3.89 -17.24 25.44
N ARG A 7 4.01 -16.92 26.73
CA ARG A 7 5.01 -15.97 27.25
C ARG A 7 6.46 -16.46 27.09
N ALA A 8 6.74 -17.74 27.35
CA ALA A 8 8.11 -18.26 27.22
C ALA A 8 8.54 -18.38 25.76
N GLU A 9 7.60 -18.66 24.86
CA GLU A 9 7.85 -18.65 23.41
C GLU A 9 8.03 -17.24 22.88
N LEU A 10 7.24 -16.28 23.36
CA LEU A 10 7.40 -14.86 23.05
C LEU A 10 8.78 -14.35 23.50
N GLU A 11 9.21 -14.68 24.72
CA GLU A 11 10.55 -14.29 25.21
C GLU A 11 11.66 -14.96 24.40
N ARG A 12 11.53 -16.25 24.05
CA ARG A 12 12.47 -16.91 23.12
C ARG A 12 12.52 -16.22 21.76
N ALA A 13 11.38 -15.84 21.19
CA ALA A 13 11.31 -15.12 19.93
C ALA A 13 11.91 -13.71 20.02
N LYS A 14 11.73 -13.02 21.16
CA LYS A 14 12.37 -11.72 21.41
C LYS A 14 13.88 -11.83 21.47
N VAL A 15 14.42 -12.87 22.13
CA VAL A 15 15.86 -13.11 22.24
C VAL A 15 16.48 -13.43 20.88
N LYS A 16 15.79 -14.23 20.04
CA LYS A 16 16.23 -14.55 18.67
C LYS A 16 16.45 -13.34 17.77
N ARG A 17 15.83 -12.19 18.05
CA ARG A 17 16.10 -10.95 17.29
C ARG A 17 17.54 -10.45 17.46
N TYR A 18 18.22 -10.90 18.50
CA TYR A 18 19.59 -10.51 18.80
C TYR A 18 20.63 -11.54 18.33
N ASP A 19 20.19 -12.61 17.66
CA ASP A 19 21.11 -13.59 17.12
C ASP A 19 21.91 -12.98 15.97
N PRO A 20 23.21 -13.31 15.85
CA PRO A 20 24.01 -12.88 14.72
C PRO A 20 23.39 -13.37 13.41
N TYR A 21 23.36 -12.52 12.40
CA TYR A 21 22.81 -12.86 11.09
C TYR A 21 23.76 -12.46 9.97
N SER A 22 23.66 -13.14 8.84
CA SER A 22 24.41 -12.85 7.62
C SER A 22 23.46 -12.40 6.51
N TYR A 23 24.02 -12.03 5.36
CA TYR A 23 23.22 -11.64 4.20
C TYR A 23 22.27 -12.77 3.77
N GLU A 24 20.99 -12.43 3.60
CA GLU A 24 19.97 -13.36 3.12
C GLU A 24 19.40 -12.87 1.79
N SER A 25 19.59 -13.63 0.71
CA SER A 25 19.05 -13.24 -0.58
C SER A 25 17.52 -13.08 -0.55
N ASN A 26 17.06 -12.00 -1.16
CA ASN A 26 15.63 -11.67 -1.24
C ASN A 26 14.88 -12.40 -2.37
N ARG A 27 15.54 -13.29 -3.12
CA ARG A 27 14.98 -13.89 -4.34
C ARG A 27 13.56 -14.46 -4.19
N THR A 28 13.31 -15.26 -3.16
CA THR A 28 11.98 -15.86 -2.92
C THR A 28 10.93 -14.81 -2.56
N GLN A 29 11.29 -13.84 -1.71
CA GLN A 29 10.37 -12.75 -1.33
C GLN A 29 10.08 -11.85 -2.53
N LEU A 30 11.09 -11.56 -3.34
CA LEU A 30 10.95 -10.79 -4.58
C LEU A 30 9.98 -11.48 -5.54
N MET A 31 10.10 -12.79 -5.76
CA MET A 31 9.21 -13.54 -6.64
C MET A 31 7.75 -13.38 -6.23
N TRP A 32 7.44 -13.63 -4.95
CA TRP A 32 6.07 -13.48 -4.44
C TRP A 32 5.59 -12.03 -4.49
N LEU A 33 6.47 -11.07 -4.20
CA LEU A 33 6.15 -9.66 -4.29
C LEU A 33 5.83 -9.22 -5.72
N VAL A 34 6.62 -9.66 -6.70
CA VAL A 34 6.37 -9.36 -8.12
C VAL A 34 5.04 -9.95 -8.57
N VAL A 35 4.72 -11.19 -8.17
CA VAL A 35 3.42 -11.80 -8.47
C VAL A 35 2.28 -11.00 -7.84
N ALA A 36 2.41 -10.61 -6.57
CA ALA A 36 1.39 -9.83 -5.86
C ALA A 36 1.19 -8.43 -6.48
N LEU A 37 2.27 -7.75 -6.89
CA LEU A 37 2.22 -6.44 -7.56
C LEU A 37 1.69 -6.55 -8.99
N ALA A 38 1.98 -7.64 -9.70
CA ALA A 38 1.43 -7.90 -11.03
C ALA A 38 -0.07 -8.13 -10.95
N ALA A 39 -0.54 -8.95 -10.00
CA ALA A 39 -1.97 -9.16 -9.75
C ALA A 39 -2.67 -7.83 -9.41
N TRP A 40 -2.08 -7.02 -8.53
CA TRP A 40 -2.56 -5.68 -8.22
C TRP A 40 -2.69 -4.79 -9.46
N THR A 41 -1.66 -4.78 -10.32
CA THR A 41 -1.65 -3.99 -11.57
C THR A 41 -2.77 -4.42 -12.50
N VAL A 42 -2.98 -5.73 -12.68
CA VAL A 42 -4.05 -6.28 -13.52
C VAL A 42 -5.43 -5.92 -12.96
N ILE A 43 -5.62 -6.02 -11.63
CA ILE A 43 -6.88 -5.63 -10.99
C ILE A 43 -7.15 -4.14 -11.18
N ALA A 44 -6.14 -3.28 -10.99
CA ALA A 44 -6.27 -1.83 -11.22
C ALA A 44 -6.65 -1.50 -12.67
N VAL A 45 -6.03 -2.13 -13.66
CA VAL A 45 -6.43 -1.96 -15.08
C VAL A 45 -7.86 -2.46 -15.31
N SER A 46 -8.26 -3.56 -14.68
CA SER A 46 -9.62 -4.08 -14.79
C SER A 46 -10.67 -3.14 -14.17
N LEU A 47 -10.32 -2.39 -13.12
CA LEU A 47 -11.16 -1.36 -12.53
C LEU A 47 -11.29 -0.15 -13.45
N ALA A 48 -10.19 0.31 -14.05
CA ALA A 48 -10.23 1.40 -15.02
C ALA A 48 -11.17 1.07 -16.20
N PHE A 49 -11.14 -0.17 -16.69
CA PHE A 49 -12.07 -0.63 -17.73
C PHE A 49 -13.52 -0.70 -17.24
N GLN A 50 -13.74 -1.09 -15.99
CA GLN A 50 -15.06 -1.15 -15.38
C GLN A 50 -15.66 0.26 -15.17
N ASP A 51 -14.86 1.24 -14.73
CA ASP A 51 -15.33 2.62 -14.62
C ASP A 51 -15.60 3.24 -15.99
N TRP A 52 -14.80 2.88 -17.01
CA TRP A 52 -15.09 3.25 -18.39
C TRP A 52 -16.41 2.68 -18.90
N SER A 53 -16.69 1.39 -18.66
CA SER A 53 -17.95 0.77 -19.07
C SER A 53 -19.16 1.37 -18.32
N THR A 54 -19.03 1.65 -17.02
CA THR A 54 -20.08 2.33 -16.26
C THR A 54 -20.33 3.74 -16.77
N ALA A 55 -19.28 4.52 -17.08
CA ALA A 55 -19.43 5.84 -17.66
C ALA A 55 -20.08 5.81 -19.05
N ALA A 56 -19.75 4.82 -19.88
CA ALA A 56 -20.35 4.62 -21.20
C ALA A 56 -21.84 4.27 -21.10
N LEU A 57 -22.22 3.35 -20.22
CA LEU A 57 -23.63 3.00 -19.96
C LEU A 57 -24.43 4.23 -19.51
N LEU A 58 -23.90 4.99 -18.54
CA LEU A 58 -24.56 6.19 -18.05
C LEU A 58 -24.71 7.26 -19.13
N THR A 59 -23.72 7.38 -20.02
CA THR A 59 -23.80 8.27 -21.19
C THR A 59 -24.92 7.84 -22.14
N ASP A 60 -25.03 6.54 -22.41
CA ASP A 60 -26.11 5.99 -23.25
C ASP A 60 -27.50 6.23 -22.62
N LEU A 61 -27.65 5.94 -21.32
CA LEU A 61 -28.90 6.20 -20.58
C LEU A 61 -29.30 7.68 -20.62
N ARG A 62 -28.33 8.59 -20.53
CA ARG A 62 -28.57 10.02 -20.68
C ARG A 62 -29.01 10.37 -22.10
N ASP A 63 -28.37 9.80 -23.11
CA ASP A 63 -28.68 10.07 -24.51
C ASP A 63 -30.06 9.51 -24.90
N GLN A 64 -30.54 8.47 -24.18
CA GLN A 64 -31.94 8.01 -24.24
C GLN A 64 -32.93 8.97 -23.54
N GLY A 65 -32.46 9.97 -22.79
CA GLY A 65 -33.28 11.00 -22.15
C GLY A 65 -33.47 10.86 -20.65
N LEU A 66 -32.76 9.95 -19.98
CA LEU A 66 -32.76 9.88 -18.51
C LEU A 66 -31.87 10.99 -17.92
N VAL A 67 -32.28 11.53 -16.78
CA VAL A 67 -31.61 12.66 -16.12
C VAL A 67 -30.96 12.25 -14.80
N SER A 68 -31.66 11.44 -14.00
CA SER A 68 -31.18 10.92 -12.72
C SER A 68 -30.68 9.48 -12.83
N VAL A 69 -29.83 9.10 -11.89
CA VAL A 69 -29.16 7.80 -11.87
C VAL A 69 -30.18 6.71 -11.49
N PRO A 70 -30.21 5.56 -12.18
CA PRO A 70 -31.06 4.45 -11.80
C PRO A 70 -30.76 3.97 -10.37
N PRO A 71 -31.77 3.43 -9.65
CA PRO A 71 -31.53 2.82 -8.35
C PRO A 71 -30.57 1.64 -8.48
N SER A 72 -29.67 1.48 -7.52
CA SER A 72 -28.61 0.46 -7.62
C SER A 72 -28.84 -0.77 -6.74
N GLN A 73 -29.98 -0.82 -6.04
CA GLN A 73 -30.33 -1.97 -5.21
C GLN A 73 -30.79 -3.14 -6.09
N SER A 74 -30.36 -4.35 -5.72
CA SER A 74 -30.77 -5.59 -6.37
C SER A 74 -31.08 -6.67 -5.32
N PRO A 75 -32.28 -7.27 -5.30
CA PRO A 75 -33.42 -6.98 -6.20
C PRO A 75 -34.03 -5.60 -5.92
N VAL A 76 -34.45 -4.90 -6.97
CA VAL A 76 -35.13 -3.61 -6.85
C VAL A 76 -36.60 -3.80 -6.46
N SER A 77 -37.10 -2.94 -5.58
CA SER A 77 -38.53 -2.94 -5.22
C SER A 77 -39.38 -2.20 -6.26
N ALA A 78 -40.66 -2.58 -6.39
CA ALA A 78 -41.58 -1.87 -7.28
C ALA A 78 -41.70 -0.38 -6.90
N GLN A 79 -41.68 -0.06 -5.61
CA GLN A 79 -41.75 1.30 -5.11
C GLN A 79 -40.55 2.15 -5.51
N GLU A 80 -39.34 1.57 -5.58
CA GLU A 80 -38.14 2.29 -6.05
C GLU A 80 -38.19 2.59 -7.53
N ILE A 81 -38.71 1.66 -8.35
CA ILE A 81 -38.95 1.90 -9.78
C ILE A 81 -39.98 3.00 -9.98
N LEU A 82 -41.08 3.00 -9.22
CA LEU A 82 -42.09 4.06 -9.27
C LEU A 82 -41.53 5.41 -8.81
N ALA A 83 -40.71 5.42 -7.76
CA ALA A 83 -40.04 6.64 -7.30
C ALA A 83 -39.05 7.18 -8.35
N PHE A 84 -38.35 6.29 -9.07
CA PHE A 84 -37.48 6.66 -10.18
C PHE A 84 -38.29 7.19 -11.38
N ALA A 85 -39.36 6.50 -11.77
CA ALA A 85 -40.28 6.95 -12.81
C ALA A 85 -40.85 8.34 -12.52
N GLY A 86 -41.19 8.61 -11.26
CA GLY A 86 -41.64 9.92 -10.80
C GLY A 86 -40.60 11.04 -10.94
N ARG A 87 -39.30 10.74 -10.71
CA ARG A 87 -38.20 11.69 -10.94
C ARG A 87 -37.99 11.98 -12.43
N GLU A 88 -38.07 10.94 -13.24
CA GLU A 88 -37.88 11.02 -14.70
C GLU A 88 -39.14 11.51 -15.45
N LYS A 89 -40.29 11.59 -14.77
CA LYS A 89 -41.60 11.93 -15.34
C LYS A 89 -42.02 10.95 -16.46
N ILE A 90 -41.70 9.67 -16.30
CA ILE A 90 -42.03 8.60 -17.25
C ILE A 90 -43.36 7.93 -16.84
N ALA A 91 -44.15 7.48 -17.82
CA ALA A 91 -45.48 6.90 -17.61
C ALA A 91 -45.41 5.47 -17.04
N CYS A 92 -44.95 5.35 -15.80
CA CYS A 92 -44.91 4.14 -14.98
C CYS A 92 -45.32 4.52 -13.55
N ASN A 93 -46.63 4.54 -13.29
CA ASN A 93 -47.19 5.26 -12.13
C ASN A 93 -47.71 4.34 -11.02
N THR A 94 -48.09 3.10 -11.36
CA THR A 94 -48.70 2.17 -10.41
C THR A 94 -47.94 0.85 -10.35
N GLU A 95 -48.04 0.14 -9.23
CA GLU A 95 -47.45 -1.20 -9.09
C GLU A 95 -48.03 -2.19 -10.10
N ALA A 96 -49.29 -2.00 -10.50
CA ALA A 96 -49.91 -2.78 -11.55
C ALA A 96 -49.21 -2.59 -12.91
N ASP A 97 -48.74 -1.38 -13.23
CA ASP A 97 -48.00 -1.10 -14.48
C ASP A 97 -46.63 -1.80 -14.50
N VAL A 98 -45.99 -1.92 -13.33
CA VAL A 98 -44.71 -2.62 -13.13
C VAL A 98 -44.92 -4.13 -13.32
N VAL A 99 -45.97 -4.70 -12.71
CA VAL A 99 -46.31 -6.13 -12.85
C VAL A 99 -46.79 -6.47 -14.27
N ALA A 100 -47.51 -5.54 -14.91
CA ALA A 100 -47.98 -5.70 -16.28
C ALA A 100 -46.88 -5.52 -17.34
N LEU A 101 -45.65 -5.16 -16.93
CA LEU A 101 -44.50 -4.95 -17.81
C LEU A 101 -44.85 -4.01 -18.98
N THR A 102 -45.47 -2.87 -18.66
CA THR A 102 -45.70 -1.83 -19.66
C THR A 102 -44.38 -1.38 -20.28
N GLN A 103 -44.38 -0.97 -21.56
CA GLN A 103 -43.17 -0.65 -22.30
C GLN A 103 -42.26 0.38 -21.58
N GLU A 104 -42.86 1.41 -20.97
CA GLU A 104 -42.13 2.43 -20.21
C GLU A 104 -41.56 1.90 -18.89
N CYS A 105 -42.30 1.06 -18.16
CA CYS A 105 -41.78 0.41 -16.95
C CYS A 105 -40.64 -0.57 -17.29
N VAL A 106 -40.76 -1.34 -18.37
CA VAL A 106 -39.72 -2.28 -18.83
C VAL A 106 -38.42 -1.53 -19.11
N ARG A 107 -38.48 -0.40 -19.81
CA ARG A 107 -37.32 0.45 -20.07
C ARG A 107 -36.59 0.89 -18.78
N LEU A 108 -37.34 1.24 -17.73
CA LEU A 108 -36.75 1.63 -16.45
C LEU A 108 -36.17 0.45 -15.67
N ILE A 109 -36.81 -0.70 -15.74
CA ILE A 109 -36.32 -1.95 -15.14
C ILE A 109 -35.02 -2.39 -15.83
N ASP A 110 -34.96 -2.34 -17.17
CA ASP A 110 -33.76 -2.68 -17.93
C ASP A 110 -32.61 -1.70 -17.61
N ALA A 111 -32.87 -0.39 -17.58
CA ALA A 111 -31.88 0.61 -17.18
C ALA A 111 -31.36 0.39 -15.75
N GLN A 112 -32.25 0.03 -14.83
CA GLN A 112 -31.90 -0.32 -13.45
C GLN A 112 -31.02 -1.58 -13.41
N LYS A 113 -31.42 -2.62 -14.14
CA LYS A 113 -30.72 -3.90 -14.19
C LYS A 113 -29.31 -3.72 -14.75
N ASP A 114 -29.17 -3.06 -15.88
CA ASP A 114 -27.87 -2.81 -16.52
C ASP A 114 -26.95 -2.01 -15.59
N TYR A 115 -27.50 -0.98 -14.93
CA TYR A 115 -26.74 -0.17 -13.98
C TYR A 115 -26.32 -0.95 -12.72
N SER A 116 -27.22 -1.76 -12.16
CA SER A 116 -26.93 -2.64 -11.03
C SER A 116 -25.85 -3.68 -11.39
N ASP A 117 -25.93 -4.27 -12.58
CA ASP A 117 -24.98 -5.29 -13.03
C ASP A 117 -23.55 -4.70 -13.14
N VAL A 118 -23.38 -3.50 -13.69
CA VAL A 118 -22.07 -2.84 -13.72
C VAL A 118 -21.59 -2.40 -12.33
N GLN A 119 -22.49 -1.94 -11.45
CA GLN A 119 -22.12 -1.53 -10.10
C GLN A 119 -21.66 -2.72 -9.24
N ASN A 120 -22.35 -3.86 -9.34
CA ASN A 120 -21.98 -5.09 -8.64
C ASN A 120 -20.62 -5.58 -9.11
N ALA A 121 -20.40 -5.58 -10.42
CA ALA A 121 -19.12 -5.97 -11.01
C ALA A 121 -17.97 -5.04 -10.57
N GLY A 122 -18.21 -3.73 -10.46
CA GLY A 122 -17.26 -2.77 -9.88
C GLY A 122 -16.96 -3.04 -8.42
N SER A 123 -17.99 -3.28 -7.61
CA SER A 123 -17.85 -3.55 -6.17
C SER A 123 -17.01 -4.81 -5.90
N ILE A 124 -17.20 -5.89 -6.67
CA ILE A 124 -16.41 -7.11 -6.55
C ILE A 124 -14.93 -6.84 -6.87
N ARG A 125 -14.64 -6.11 -7.95
CA ARG A 125 -13.25 -5.75 -8.32
C ARG A 125 -12.60 -4.86 -7.28
N PHE A 126 -13.35 -3.95 -6.67
CA PHE A 126 -12.85 -3.12 -5.58
C PHE A 126 -12.50 -3.97 -4.35
N VAL A 127 -13.33 -4.95 -3.99
CA VAL A 127 -13.01 -5.90 -2.90
C VAL A 127 -11.74 -6.70 -3.22
N LEU A 128 -11.59 -7.18 -4.46
CA LEU A 128 -10.38 -7.88 -4.90
C LEU A 128 -9.15 -6.97 -4.83
N LEU A 129 -9.28 -5.69 -5.19
CA LEU A 129 -8.23 -4.71 -5.06
C LEU A 129 -7.83 -4.56 -3.59
N VAL A 130 -8.78 -4.37 -2.67
CA VAL A 130 -8.49 -4.26 -1.23
C VAL A 130 -7.81 -5.52 -0.69
N ALA A 131 -8.25 -6.71 -1.10
CA ALA A 131 -7.58 -7.97 -0.71
C ALA A 131 -6.14 -8.03 -1.24
N ALA A 132 -5.92 -7.62 -2.50
CA ALA A 132 -4.59 -7.52 -3.10
C ALA A 132 -3.73 -6.46 -2.40
N LEU A 133 -4.29 -5.34 -1.95
CA LEU A 133 -3.58 -4.33 -1.16
C LEU A 133 -3.01 -4.94 0.11
N LEU A 134 -3.84 -5.67 0.86
CA LEU A 134 -3.44 -6.31 2.12
C LEU A 134 -2.31 -7.33 1.87
N ALA A 135 -2.44 -8.16 0.85
CA ALA A 135 -1.38 -9.10 0.46
C ALA A 135 -0.07 -8.37 0.12
N ASN A 136 -0.16 -7.27 -0.63
CA ASN A 136 0.99 -6.44 -0.98
C ASN A 136 1.62 -5.75 0.24
N MET A 137 0.83 -5.30 1.22
CA MET A 137 1.37 -4.72 2.46
C MET A 137 2.30 -5.70 3.18
N PHE A 138 1.89 -6.96 3.30
CA PHE A 138 2.73 -8.00 3.92
C PHE A 138 3.95 -8.35 3.06
N ALA A 139 3.76 -8.57 1.75
CA ALA A 139 4.85 -8.95 0.86
C ALA A 139 5.90 -7.83 0.74
N PHE A 140 5.46 -6.59 0.52
CA PHE A 140 6.32 -5.42 0.37
C PHE A 140 6.99 -5.04 1.69
N GLY A 141 6.27 -5.14 2.82
CA GLY A 141 6.81 -4.95 4.16
C GLY A 141 7.90 -5.97 4.49
N SER A 142 7.65 -7.25 4.23
CA SER A 142 8.63 -8.33 4.44
C SER A 142 9.91 -8.12 3.62
N PHE A 143 9.76 -7.80 2.32
CA PHE A 143 10.87 -7.48 1.43
C PHE A 143 11.66 -6.26 1.91
N THR A 144 10.97 -5.19 2.30
CA THR A 144 11.60 -3.95 2.79
C THR A 144 12.37 -4.19 4.08
N HIS A 145 11.77 -4.93 5.02
CA HIS A 145 12.42 -5.31 6.28
C HIS A 145 13.69 -6.11 6.04
N ARG A 146 13.65 -7.16 5.20
CA ARG A 146 14.84 -7.96 4.90
C ARG A 146 15.88 -7.15 4.14
N SER A 147 15.47 -6.33 3.17
CA SER A 147 16.38 -5.44 2.42
C SER A 147 17.11 -4.48 3.35
N SER A 148 16.44 -3.92 4.36
CA SER A 148 17.06 -3.06 5.37
C SER A 148 18.02 -3.84 6.29
N ARG A 149 17.67 -5.06 6.72
CA ARG A 149 18.61 -5.91 7.47
C ARG A 149 19.88 -6.22 6.69
N ASN A 150 19.74 -6.57 5.41
CA ASN A 150 20.87 -6.85 4.53
C ASN A 150 21.79 -5.63 4.36
N LEU A 151 21.31 -4.40 4.53
CA LEU A 151 22.15 -3.22 4.38
C LEU A 151 23.35 -3.23 5.32
N LEU A 152 23.14 -3.65 6.58
CA LEU A 152 24.21 -3.75 7.57
C LEU A 152 25.24 -4.84 7.21
N THR A 153 24.84 -5.91 6.53
CA THR A 153 25.76 -6.97 6.09
C THR A 153 26.55 -6.58 4.84
N LEU A 154 26.24 -5.44 4.21
CA LEU A 154 26.91 -4.90 3.01
C LEU A 154 27.95 -3.80 3.30
N LYS A 155 28.50 -3.77 4.53
CA LYS A 155 29.39 -2.71 5.04
C LYS A 155 28.80 -1.29 4.92
N SER A 156 27.48 -1.19 5.05
CA SER A 156 26.79 0.10 5.08
C SER A 156 26.34 0.41 6.50
N ASN A 157 27.31 0.77 7.34
CA ASN A 157 27.07 1.09 8.75
C ASN A 157 26.35 2.43 8.92
N ASP A 158 25.81 2.63 10.12
CA ASP A 158 25.02 3.81 10.51
C ASP A 158 23.81 4.08 9.61
N GLN A 159 23.02 3.04 9.29
CA GLN A 159 21.72 3.23 8.65
C GLN A 159 20.83 4.16 9.51
N GLY A 160 20.16 5.12 8.89
CA GLY A 160 19.28 6.08 9.56
C GLY A 160 17.95 5.45 9.96
N PHE A 161 17.51 4.42 9.24
CA PHE A 161 16.28 3.69 9.52
C PHE A 161 16.58 2.27 9.99
N SER A 162 16.01 1.87 11.12
CA SER A 162 16.01 0.46 11.50
C SER A 162 15.08 -0.34 10.59
N PRO A 163 15.27 -1.66 10.43
CA PRO A 163 14.41 -2.49 9.58
C PRO A 163 12.92 -2.39 9.92
N GLU A 164 12.59 -2.30 11.21
CA GLU A 164 11.21 -2.14 11.69
C GLU A 164 10.65 -0.76 11.36
N LYS A 165 11.46 0.30 11.57
CA LYS A 165 11.08 1.67 11.21
C LYS A 165 10.87 1.80 9.70
N GLY A 166 11.67 1.11 8.90
CA GLY A 166 11.58 1.08 7.44
C GLY A 166 10.20 0.64 6.94
N VAL A 167 9.56 -0.30 7.63
CA VAL A 167 8.20 -0.77 7.32
C VAL A 167 7.13 0.06 8.01
N PHE A 168 7.36 0.45 9.27
CA PHE A 168 6.37 1.17 10.09
C PHE A 168 5.90 2.48 9.45
N TRP A 169 6.80 3.21 8.78
CA TRP A 169 6.47 4.49 8.17
C TRP A 169 5.40 4.43 7.07
N PHE A 170 5.15 3.26 6.48
CA PHE A 170 4.06 3.07 5.50
C PHE A 170 2.66 3.16 6.13
N PHE A 171 2.56 2.98 7.46
CA PHE A 171 1.28 2.92 8.17
C PHE A 171 0.93 4.23 8.88
N VAL A 172 1.84 5.21 8.90
CA VAL A 172 1.60 6.50 9.57
C VAL A 172 1.13 7.52 8.53
N PRO A 173 -0.15 7.94 8.50
CA PRO A 173 -0.77 8.60 7.35
C PRO A 173 0.00 9.80 6.78
N VAL A 174 0.42 10.73 7.64
CA VAL A 174 1.13 11.96 7.20
C VAL A 174 2.56 11.63 6.76
N PHE A 175 3.24 10.75 7.49
CA PHE A 175 4.63 10.40 7.20
C PHE A 175 4.77 9.43 6.02
N ASN A 176 3.72 8.66 5.71
CA ASN A 176 3.64 7.74 4.58
C ASN A 176 3.90 8.44 3.23
N LEU A 177 3.65 9.75 3.15
CA LEU A 177 3.89 10.53 1.93
C LEU A 177 5.38 10.69 1.57
N PHE A 178 6.30 10.63 2.55
CA PHE A 178 7.71 10.95 2.28
C PHE A 178 8.72 10.04 2.99
N LYS A 179 8.37 9.43 4.13
CA LYS A 179 9.27 8.52 4.85
C LYS A 179 9.57 7.23 4.07
N PRO A 180 8.60 6.55 3.43
CA PRO A 180 8.88 5.45 2.51
C PRO A 180 9.92 5.78 1.44
N TRP A 181 9.82 6.96 0.83
CA TRP A 181 10.80 7.44 -0.14
C TRP A 181 12.19 7.63 0.50
N GLN A 182 12.27 8.20 1.70
CA GLN A 182 13.54 8.34 2.42
C GLN A 182 14.19 6.98 2.72
N VAL A 183 13.39 5.99 3.13
CA VAL A 183 13.84 4.62 3.38
C VAL A 183 14.41 4.00 2.10
N TYR A 184 13.65 4.02 1.01
CA TYR A 184 14.12 3.46 -0.26
C TYR A 184 15.36 4.20 -0.80
N ARG A 185 15.42 5.52 -0.66
CA ARG A 185 16.62 6.29 -1.01
C ARG A 185 17.85 5.82 -0.23
N GLU A 186 17.71 5.52 1.06
CA GLU A 186 18.78 4.98 1.89
C GLU A 186 19.19 3.57 1.45
N LEU A 187 18.22 2.68 1.23
CA LEU A 187 18.45 1.31 0.74
C LEU A 187 19.24 1.31 -0.57
N PHE A 188 18.86 2.16 -1.53
CA PHE A 188 19.56 2.26 -2.80
C PHE A 188 20.99 2.79 -2.67
N ARG A 189 21.21 3.79 -1.80
CA ARG A 189 22.56 4.34 -1.57
C ARG A 189 23.50 3.31 -0.96
N GLY A 190 23.06 2.62 0.08
CA GLY A 190 23.88 1.60 0.75
C GLY A 190 23.97 0.28 -0.02
N SER A 191 23.17 0.09 -1.07
CA SER A 191 23.26 -1.06 -1.98
C SER A 191 24.05 -0.76 -3.25
N ASP A 192 24.60 0.45 -3.43
CA ASP A 192 25.34 0.81 -4.65
C ASP A 192 26.68 0.05 -4.74
N PRO A 193 26.89 -0.81 -5.75
CA PRO A 193 28.13 -1.59 -5.89
C PRO A 193 29.33 -0.74 -6.33
N ALA A 194 29.12 0.49 -6.83
CA ALA A 194 30.21 1.38 -7.26
C ALA A 194 30.91 2.10 -6.10
N VAL A 195 30.39 1.99 -4.87
CA VAL A 195 30.97 2.62 -3.68
C VAL A 195 32.05 1.72 -3.08
N THR A 196 33.19 2.30 -2.72
CA THR A 196 34.28 1.58 -2.01
C THR A 196 33.77 0.90 -0.74
N THR A 197 34.32 -0.28 -0.46
CA THR A 197 34.05 -1.09 0.73
C THR A 197 35.05 -0.84 1.86
N ASP A 198 36.03 0.06 1.65
CA ASP A 198 37.05 0.41 2.65
C ASP A 198 36.55 1.44 3.67
N ASP A 199 35.67 2.35 3.23
CA ASP A 199 35.02 3.36 4.07
C ASP A 199 33.52 3.04 4.19
N GLU A 200 33.14 2.53 5.36
CA GLU A 200 31.77 2.10 5.69
C GLU A 200 30.74 3.24 5.69
N LEU A 201 31.17 4.51 5.62
CA LEU A 201 30.31 5.69 5.54
C LEU A 201 30.27 6.32 4.14
N ALA A 202 31.11 5.87 3.20
CA ALA A 202 31.21 6.42 1.86
C ALA A 202 29.87 6.36 1.10
N TRP A 203 29.05 5.35 1.38
CA TRP A 203 27.76 5.13 0.73
C TRP A 203 26.77 6.28 0.97
N LYS A 204 26.85 6.98 2.11
CA LYS A 204 25.96 8.11 2.42
C LYS A 204 26.17 9.29 1.48
N LYS A 205 27.42 9.51 1.05
CA LYS A 205 27.84 10.64 0.20
C LYS A 205 27.91 10.26 -1.28
N LYS A 206 28.47 9.09 -1.60
CA LYS A 206 28.76 8.66 -2.98
C LYS A 206 27.70 7.75 -3.59
N GLY A 207 26.86 7.12 -2.76
CA GLY A 207 25.83 6.18 -3.22
C GLY A 207 24.82 6.86 -4.14
N ARG A 208 24.56 6.25 -5.30
CA ARG A 208 23.65 6.77 -6.31
C ARG A 208 22.25 6.20 -6.15
N VAL A 209 21.26 7.07 -6.31
CA VAL A 209 19.84 6.72 -6.28
C VAL A 209 19.29 6.80 -7.70
N PRO A 210 18.78 5.71 -8.27
CA PRO A 210 18.14 5.73 -9.58
C PRO A 210 16.94 6.66 -9.63
N ALA A 211 16.73 7.32 -10.78
CA ALA A 211 15.60 8.23 -10.98
C ALA A 211 14.24 7.55 -10.75
N ILE A 212 14.13 6.24 -11.06
CA ILE A 212 12.90 5.47 -10.86
C ILE A 212 12.38 5.50 -9.42
N VAL A 213 13.26 5.63 -8.42
CA VAL A 213 12.85 5.74 -7.00
C VAL A 213 12.08 7.04 -6.75
N ASN A 214 12.50 8.14 -7.38
CA ASN A 214 11.81 9.42 -7.26
C ASN A 214 10.51 9.42 -8.08
N VAL A 215 10.51 8.79 -9.26
CA VAL A 215 9.29 8.63 -10.08
C VAL A 215 8.25 7.80 -9.35
N TRP A 216 8.63 6.65 -8.79
CA TRP A 216 7.75 5.81 -7.98
C TRP A 216 7.16 6.58 -6.79
N ALA A 217 7.98 7.34 -6.05
CA ALA A 217 7.51 8.15 -4.94
C ALA A 217 6.56 9.28 -5.38
N GLY A 218 6.83 9.92 -6.53
CA GLY A 218 5.93 10.91 -7.11
C GLY A 218 4.56 10.32 -7.47
N ILE A 219 4.54 9.15 -8.11
CA ILE A 219 3.30 8.41 -8.41
C ILE A 219 2.58 8.01 -7.12
N PHE A 220 3.32 7.54 -6.11
CA PHE A 220 2.74 7.17 -4.81
C PHE A 220 2.00 8.35 -4.15
N VAL A 221 2.60 9.53 -4.14
CA VAL A 221 1.96 10.75 -3.62
C VAL A 221 0.75 11.13 -4.48
N ALA A 222 0.87 11.04 -5.82
CA ALA A 222 -0.25 11.31 -6.72
C ALA A 222 -1.45 10.39 -6.44
N VAL A 223 -1.22 9.08 -6.27
CA VAL A 223 -2.27 8.12 -5.88
C VAL A 223 -2.86 8.46 -4.52
N PHE A 224 -2.05 8.87 -3.54
CA PHE A 224 -2.58 9.27 -2.23
C PHE A 224 -3.50 10.49 -2.32
N VAL A 225 -3.18 11.46 -3.16
CA VAL A 225 -4.00 12.66 -3.39
C VAL A 225 -5.21 12.37 -4.27
N PHE A 226 -5.08 11.41 -5.20
CA PHE A 226 -6.04 11.12 -6.25
C PHE A 226 -6.57 9.69 -6.12
N ASN A 227 -7.42 9.49 -5.11
CA ASN A 227 -8.08 8.22 -4.79
C ASN A 227 -9.62 8.36 -4.67
N PRO A 228 -10.38 7.24 -4.64
CA PRO A 228 -11.84 7.27 -4.59
C PRO A 228 -12.41 8.09 -3.42
N ARG A 229 -11.74 8.08 -2.26
CA ARG A 229 -12.17 8.83 -1.07
C ARG A 229 -11.98 10.34 -1.26
N THR A 230 -10.83 10.76 -1.76
CA THR A 230 -10.56 12.17 -2.06
C THR A 230 -11.47 12.70 -3.17
N ILE A 231 -11.72 11.89 -4.21
CA ILE A 231 -12.63 12.24 -5.31
C ILE A 231 -14.06 12.44 -4.79
N GLY A 232 -14.55 11.53 -3.95
CA GLY A 232 -15.88 11.66 -3.34
C GLY A 232 -16.00 12.86 -2.40
N TRP A 233 -14.96 13.18 -1.64
CA TRP A 233 -15.06 14.20 -0.59
C TRP A 233 -14.83 15.64 -1.09
N PHE A 234 -13.85 15.85 -1.98
CA PHE A 234 -13.47 17.19 -2.43
C PHE A 234 -14.04 17.56 -3.81
N TRP A 235 -14.31 16.57 -4.66
CA TRP A 235 -14.56 16.83 -6.08
C TRP A 235 -16.01 16.58 -6.51
N ASN A 236 -16.76 15.72 -5.80
CA ASN A 236 -18.16 15.34 -6.14
C ASN A 236 -18.97 14.96 -4.87
N SER A 237 -19.26 15.93 -4.00
CA SER A 237 -19.97 15.70 -2.72
C SER A 237 -21.47 15.45 -2.86
N VAL A 238 -22.07 15.80 -4.01
CA VAL A 238 -23.47 15.55 -4.36
C VAL A 238 -23.49 14.86 -5.72
N ARG A 239 -24.27 13.78 -5.84
CA ARG A 239 -24.40 12.97 -7.07
C ARG A 239 -25.88 12.72 -7.32
N GLU A 240 -26.56 13.72 -7.87
CA GLU A 240 -28.00 13.63 -8.15
C GLU A 240 -28.27 13.38 -9.63
N THR A 241 -27.36 13.83 -10.51
CA THR A 241 -27.53 13.73 -11.96
C THR A 241 -26.58 12.71 -12.60
N ILE A 242 -26.99 12.17 -13.76
CA ILE A 242 -26.15 11.26 -14.53
C ILE A 242 -24.79 11.92 -14.90
N ASN A 243 -24.78 13.21 -15.27
CA ASN A 243 -23.56 13.91 -15.67
C ASN A 243 -22.52 14.00 -14.54
N GLU A 244 -22.95 14.22 -13.30
CA GLU A 244 -22.08 14.23 -12.12
C GLU A 244 -21.46 12.86 -11.88
N VAL A 245 -22.25 11.79 -12.05
CA VAL A 245 -21.77 10.42 -11.87
C VAL A 245 -20.83 9.99 -12.99
N VAL A 246 -21.12 10.35 -14.25
CA VAL A 246 -20.19 10.15 -15.39
C VAL A 246 -18.85 10.84 -15.12
N THR A 247 -18.89 12.11 -14.68
CA THR A 247 -17.67 12.86 -14.33
C THR A 247 -16.90 12.20 -13.18
N ALA A 248 -17.61 11.64 -12.20
CA ALA A 248 -16.98 10.89 -11.12
C ALA A 248 -16.25 9.64 -11.62
N HIS A 249 -16.87 8.83 -12.49
CA HIS A 249 -16.23 7.65 -13.07
C HIS A 249 -15.05 8.03 -13.97
N GLN A 250 -15.13 9.11 -14.77
CA GLN A 250 -13.99 9.60 -15.54
C GLN A 250 -12.77 9.92 -14.67
N ARG A 251 -12.99 10.50 -13.49
CA ARG A 251 -11.92 10.73 -12.51
C ARG A 251 -11.41 9.42 -11.89
N LEU A 252 -12.29 8.45 -11.62
CA LEU A 252 -11.87 7.15 -11.11
C LEU A 252 -11.00 6.38 -12.11
N ILE A 253 -11.29 6.44 -13.42
CA ILE A 253 -10.44 5.85 -14.47
C ILE A 253 -8.99 6.36 -14.36
N ILE A 254 -8.82 7.67 -14.17
CA ILE A 254 -7.49 8.28 -14.01
C ILE A 254 -6.81 7.74 -12.73
N ALA A 255 -7.56 7.60 -11.64
CA ALA A 255 -7.05 7.09 -10.37
C ALA A 255 -6.58 5.63 -10.51
N ASP A 256 -7.34 4.80 -11.21
CA ASP A 256 -7.01 3.39 -11.44
C ASP A 256 -5.81 3.22 -12.37
N ILE A 257 -5.68 4.05 -13.40
CA ILE A 257 -4.47 4.08 -14.26
C ILE A 257 -3.24 4.47 -13.44
N LEU A 258 -3.34 5.47 -12.57
CA LEU A 258 -2.24 5.85 -11.66
C LEU A 258 -1.89 4.70 -10.70
N LEU A 259 -2.89 3.95 -10.24
CA LEU A 259 -2.71 2.79 -9.37
C LEU A 259 -1.99 1.63 -10.08
N ALA A 260 -2.33 1.38 -11.35
CA ALA A 260 -1.63 0.42 -12.20
C ALA A 260 -0.17 0.86 -12.45
N ALA A 261 0.03 2.14 -12.78
CA ALA A 261 1.37 2.71 -12.96
C ALA A 261 2.22 2.60 -11.69
N LEU A 262 1.62 2.79 -10.50
CA LEU A 262 2.29 2.60 -9.22
C LEU A 262 2.75 1.14 -9.03
N GLY A 263 1.91 0.16 -9.39
CA GLY A 263 2.25 -1.26 -9.35
C GLY A 263 3.45 -1.61 -10.23
N VAL A 264 3.44 -1.13 -11.49
CA VAL A 264 4.57 -1.31 -12.43
C VAL A 264 5.84 -0.64 -11.91
N ALA A 265 5.75 0.61 -11.45
CA ALA A 265 6.90 1.32 -10.90
C ALA A 265 7.47 0.61 -9.67
N ALA A 266 6.62 0.09 -8.78
CA ALA A 266 7.03 -0.67 -7.61
C ALA A 266 7.77 -1.95 -8.00
N ILE A 267 7.30 -2.70 -9.01
CA ILE A 267 7.98 -3.90 -9.55
C ILE A 267 9.40 -3.54 -10.00
N ILE A 268 9.55 -2.48 -10.79
CA ILE A 268 10.86 -2.04 -11.29
C ILE A 268 11.78 -1.66 -10.13
N VAL A 269 11.27 -0.92 -9.14
CA VAL A 269 12.04 -0.50 -7.95
C VAL A 269 12.55 -1.70 -7.16
N VAL A 270 11.70 -2.70 -6.86
CA VAL A 270 12.10 -3.84 -6.02
C VAL A 270 13.06 -4.79 -6.75
N ILE A 271 12.89 -4.97 -8.07
CA ILE A 271 13.81 -5.74 -8.90
C ILE A 271 15.17 -5.08 -8.94
N GLU A 272 15.23 -3.78 -9.22
CA GLU A 272 16.51 -3.06 -9.29
C GLU A 272 17.20 -2.99 -7.92
N LEU A 273 16.45 -2.81 -6.83
CA LEU A 273 17.03 -2.85 -5.49
C LEU A 273 17.65 -4.21 -5.19
N HIS A 274 16.92 -5.29 -5.46
CA HIS A 274 17.43 -6.64 -5.26
C HIS A 274 18.70 -6.90 -6.08
N ARG A 275 18.70 -6.53 -7.37
CA ARG A 275 19.87 -6.68 -8.25
C ARG A 275 21.10 -5.96 -7.71
N ARG A 276 20.92 -4.75 -7.16
CA ARG A 276 22.00 -3.97 -6.53
C ARG A 276 22.51 -4.62 -5.25
N GLN A 277 21.62 -5.11 -4.40
CA GLN A 277 21.99 -5.80 -3.16
C GLN A 277 22.80 -7.06 -3.44
N GLU A 278 22.40 -7.88 -4.41
CA GLU A 278 23.16 -9.06 -4.83
C GLU A 278 24.52 -8.69 -5.42
N ALA A 279 24.57 -7.67 -6.30
CA ALA A 279 25.82 -7.20 -6.88
C ALA A 279 26.80 -6.67 -5.82
N ARG A 280 26.31 -5.95 -4.81
CA ARG A 280 27.15 -5.46 -3.72
C ARG A 280 27.56 -6.59 -2.77
N HIS A 281 26.67 -7.54 -2.49
CA HIS A 281 27.01 -8.72 -1.68
C HIS A 281 28.14 -9.52 -2.32
N ALA A 282 28.13 -9.71 -3.64
CA ALA A 282 29.20 -10.38 -4.37
C ALA A 282 30.58 -9.70 -4.22
N LEU A 283 30.62 -8.38 -4.00
CA LEU A 283 31.85 -7.62 -3.77
C LEU A 283 32.30 -7.62 -2.30
N VAL A 284 31.36 -7.58 -1.37
CA VAL A 284 31.62 -7.50 0.08
C VAL A 284 31.93 -8.87 0.69
N GLY A 285 31.28 -9.92 0.19
CA GLY A 285 31.33 -11.26 0.76
C GLY A 285 30.40 -11.44 1.95
N ASN A 286 30.57 -12.55 2.66
CA ASN A 286 29.73 -12.89 3.82
C ASN A 286 30.24 -12.21 5.09
N ILE A 287 29.47 -11.24 5.58
CA ILE A 287 29.69 -10.59 6.87
C ILE A 287 28.56 -10.98 7.82
N THR A 288 28.92 -11.29 9.06
CA THR A 288 27.98 -11.55 10.14
C THR A 288 27.84 -10.32 11.00
N ILE A 289 26.61 -9.86 11.21
CA ILE A 289 26.28 -8.71 12.06
C ILE A 289 25.63 -9.22 13.33
N THR A 290 26.16 -8.78 14.47
CA THR A 290 25.56 -9.00 15.78
C THR A 290 24.79 -7.74 16.19
N PRO A 291 23.45 -7.76 16.15
CA PRO A 291 22.65 -6.61 16.57
C PRO A 291 22.87 -6.30 18.07
N PRO A 292 22.89 -5.01 18.47
CA PRO A 292 23.07 -4.63 19.86
C PRO A 292 21.87 -5.12 20.69
N ARG A 293 22.15 -5.71 21.85
CA ARG A 293 21.11 -6.09 22.82
C ARG A 293 20.50 -4.82 23.44
N PRO A 294 19.19 -4.83 23.75
CA PRO A 294 18.55 -3.73 24.44
C PRO A 294 19.12 -3.71 25.85
N VAL A 295 19.66 -2.56 26.24
CA VAL A 295 20.13 -2.38 27.61
C VAL A 295 18.90 -2.24 28.50
N ASP A 296 18.79 -3.07 29.55
CA ASP A 296 17.73 -2.91 30.53
C ASP A 296 17.98 -1.58 31.28
N PRO A 297 17.03 -0.63 31.26
CA PRO A 297 17.19 0.64 31.95
C PRO A 297 17.53 0.47 33.43
N LEU A 298 17.05 -0.60 34.07
CA LEU A 298 17.35 -0.91 35.46
C LEU A 298 18.79 -1.40 35.64
N GLU A 299 19.29 -2.23 34.72
CA GLU A 299 20.67 -2.71 34.74
C GLU A 299 21.66 -1.57 34.46
N GLU A 300 21.30 -0.65 33.56
CA GLU A 300 22.09 0.55 33.26
C GLU A 300 22.11 1.50 34.46
N ALA A 301 20.96 1.79 35.05
CA ALA A 301 20.86 2.61 36.26
C ALA A 301 21.63 1.98 37.45
N LEU A 302 21.61 0.65 37.58
CA LEU A 302 22.37 -0.06 38.61
C LEU A 302 23.87 0.04 38.37
N LYS A 303 24.34 -0.16 37.12
CA LYS A 303 25.75 0.00 36.75
C LYS A 303 26.24 1.43 36.98
N GLU A 304 25.44 2.42 36.61
CA GLU A 304 25.75 3.83 36.89
C GLU A 304 25.80 4.13 38.40
N GLY A 305 24.85 3.59 39.17
CA GLY A 305 24.83 3.74 40.62
C GLY A 305 26.07 3.14 41.30
N ILE A 306 26.48 1.94 40.88
CA ILE A 306 27.71 1.28 41.36
C ILE A 306 28.94 2.13 41.00
N ARG A 307 29.02 2.60 39.75
CA ARG A 307 30.14 3.41 39.26
C ARG A 307 30.28 4.73 40.02
N ARG A 308 29.16 5.38 40.38
CA ARG A 308 29.16 6.59 41.23
C ARG A 308 29.70 6.29 42.62
N LYS A 309 29.25 5.21 43.25
CA LYS A 309 29.68 4.81 44.60
C LYS A 309 31.16 4.44 44.66
N GLU A 310 31.70 3.80 43.62
CA GLU A 310 33.14 3.53 43.51
C GLU A 310 33.97 4.81 43.37
N LEU A 311 33.49 5.79 42.60
CA LEU A 311 34.13 7.10 42.47
C LEU A 311 34.14 7.87 43.80
N GLU A 312 33.04 7.82 44.56
CA GLU A 312 32.96 8.41 45.90
C GLU A 312 33.93 7.74 46.89
N ASN A 313 33.97 6.40 46.91
CA ASN A 313 34.90 5.63 47.74
C ASN A 313 36.37 5.87 47.38
N ARG A 314 36.67 6.14 46.11
CA ARG A 314 38.03 6.46 45.66
C ARG A 314 38.44 7.86 46.10
N LYS A 315 37.51 8.82 46.08
CA LYS A 315 37.73 10.18 46.61
C LYS A 315 37.91 10.17 48.13
N SER A 316 37.12 9.40 48.87
CA SER A 316 37.25 9.32 50.34
C SER A 316 38.52 8.61 50.82
N ARG A 317 39.17 7.82 49.97
CA ARG A 317 40.47 7.19 50.25
C ARG A 317 41.67 8.05 49.84
N SER A 318 41.45 9.14 49.10
CA SER A 318 42.51 10.02 48.57
C SER A 318 42.51 11.43 49.15
N GLY A 319 41.57 11.75 50.05
CA GLY A 319 41.60 12.91 50.93
C GLY A 319 41.79 12.46 52.37
#